data_AF-A0A0E3ZUE7-F1
#
_entry.id   AF-A0A0E3ZUE7-F1
#
_cell.length_a   1.000
_cell.length_b   1.000
_cell.length_c   1.000
_cell.angle_alpha   90.00
_cell.angle_beta   90.00
_cell.angle_gamma   90.00
#
_symmetry.space_group_name_H-M   'P 1'
#
loop_
_entity.id
_entity.type
_entity.pdbx_description
1 polymer ?
#
loop_
_entity_poly.entity_id
_entity_poly.type
_entity_poly.pdbx_seq_one_letter_code
_entity_poly.pdbx_strand_id
1 'polypeptide(L)'
;MKTLKIGFMLGIIALSISCSKKEDTPVTPASTGVMTAQIDGQSFTSDQAGATYNKVSKDLTLVGYNSVHMTGFTLEKFTGTGTMALVDISKPGSTGSYIDVKTNINYTIREGRTGTVTVTKFDGSNLEGTFSMKTYNSQQKREVAVTNGTFKLPVETL
;
A
#
# COMPACT_ATOMS: atom_id res chain seq x y z
N MET A 1 -45.44 -68.01 -21.90
CA MET A 1 -45.73 -67.84 -20.45
C MET A 1 -44.92 -66.62 -20.01
N LYS A 2 -45.52 -65.42 -19.78
CA LYS A 2 -46.20 -64.99 -18.52
C LYS A 2 -45.33 -65.37 -17.31
N THR A 3 -44.78 -64.47 -16.49
CA THR A 3 -45.43 -63.31 -15.85
C THR A 3 -44.44 -62.26 -15.33
N LEU A 4 -44.89 -61.02 -15.50
CA LEU A 4 -44.58 -59.77 -14.80
C LEU A 4 -44.63 -59.87 -13.27
N LYS A 5 -43.71 -59.20 -12.55
CA LYS A 5 -44.00 -58.59 -11.24
C LYS A 5 -43.34 -57.21 -11.13
N ILE A 6 -44.21 -56.21 -11.10
CA ILE A 6 -43.98 -54.80 -10.80
C ILE A 6 -43.75 -54.66 -9.29
N GLY A 7 -42.73 -53.89 -8.91
CA GLY A 7 -42.51 -53.40 -7.54
C GLY A 7 -42.24 -51.90 -7.59
N PHE A 8 -43.26 -51.14 -7.23
CA PHE A 8 -43.37 -49.69 -7.20
C PHE A 8 -42.95 -49.17 -5.81
N MET A 9 -42.01 -48.23 -5.69
CA MET A 9 -42.07 -47.20 -4.63
C MET A 9 -40.98 -46.12 -4.70
N LEU A 10 -41.47 -44.89 -4.91
CA LEU A 10 -41.11 -43.63 -4.26
C LEU A 10 -39.62 -43.22 -4.12
N GLY A 11 -39.17 -42.41 -5.08
CA GLY A 11 -38.98 -40.96 -4.90
C GLY A 11 -38.10 -40.44 -3.76
N ILE A 12 -36.97 -39.83 -4.13
CA ILE A 12 -36.48 -38.57 -3.54
C ILE A 12 -36.01 -37.68 -4.70
N ILE A 13 -36.69 -36.54 -4.86
CA ILE A 13 -36.28 -35.44 -5.73
C ILE A 13 -35.11 -34.75 -5.03
N ALA A 14 -33.89 -34.94 -5.53
CA ALA A 14 -32.77 -34.08 -5.16
C ALA A 14 -32.95 -32.74 -5.90
N LEU A 15 -33.59 -31.79 -5.23
CA LEU A 15 -33.61 -30.39 -5.64
C LEU A 15 -32.16 -29.92 -5.74
N SER A 16 -31.74 -29.61 -6.97
CA SER A 16 -30.52 -28.88 -7.26
C SER A 16 -30.59 -27.53 -6.55
N ILE A 17 -29.90 -27.43 -5.41
CA ILE A 17 -29.51 -26.14 -4.84
C ILE A 17 -28.48 -25.56 -5.81
N SER A 18 -28.98 -24.91 -6.86
CA SER A 18 -28.24 -23.93 -7.63
C SER A 18 -28.00 -22.75 -6.69
N CYS A 19 -27.01 -22.89 -5.82
CA CYS A 19 -26.38 -21.75 -5.18
C CYS A 19 -25.80 -20.92 -6.31
N SER A 20 -26.46 -19.81 -6.63
CA SER A 20 -25.91 -18.75 -7.44
C SER A 20 -24.59 -18.36 -6.81
N LYS A 21 -23.49 -18.90 -7.36
CA LYS A 21 -22.17 -18.32 -7.13
C LYS A 21 -22.30 -16.91 -7.69
N LYS A 22 -22.47 -15.93 -6.80
CA LYS A 22 -22.11 -14.56 -7.14
C LYS A 22 -20.68 -14.68 -7.62
N GLU A 23 -20.49 -14.39 -8.89
CA GLU A 23 -19.16 -14.18 -9.42
C GLU A 23 -18.60 -13.02 -8.61
N ASP A 24 -17.79 -13.34 -7.61
CA ASP A 24 -16.82 -12.40 -7.09
C ASP A 24 -15.92 -12.11 -8.27
N THR A 25 -16.33 -11.14 -9.11
CA THR A 25 -15.43 -10.52 -10.07
C THR A 25 -14.17 -10.21 -9.28
N PRO A 26 -13.02 -10.80 -9.63
CA PRO A 26 -11.77 -10.45 -9.00
C PRO A 26 -11.64 -8.95 -9.17
N VAL A 27 -11.69 -8.20 -8.06
CA VAL A 27 -11.28 -6.80 -8.07
C VAL A 27 -9.83 -6.83 -8.52
N THR A 28 -9.64 -6.53 -9.80
CA THR A 28 -8.32 -6.41 -10.38
C THR A 28 -7.67 -5.26 -9.63
N PRO A 29 -6.55 -5.48 -8.91
CA PRO A 29 -5.91 -4.39 -8.18
C PRO A 29 -5.66 -3.25 -9.16
N ALA A 30 -6.07 -2.04 -8.77
CA ALA A 30 -5.74 -0.83 -9.50
C ALA A 30 -4.24 -0.84 -9.81
N SER A 31 -3.87 -0.52 -11.06
CA SER A 31 -2.55 -0.76 -11.66
C SER A 31 -1.40 -0.68 -10.65
N THR A 32 -0.62 -1.75 -10.50
CA THR A 32 0.49 -1.79 -9.55
C THR A 32 1.56 -0.78 -9.94
N GLY A 33 1.65 0.33 -9.21
CA GLY A 33 2.80 1.22 -9.31
C GLY A 33 4.05 0.56 -8.72
N VAL A 34 5.23 1.10 -9.05
CA VAL A 34 6.50 0.66 -8.47
C VAL A 34 7.09 1.75 -7.58
N MET A 35 7.55 1.35 -6.40
CA MET A 35 8.44 2.12 -5.54
C MET A 35 9.76 1.36 -5.36
N THR A 36 10.88 2.07 -5.47
CA THR A 36 12.22 1.55 -5.13
C THR A 36 12.90 2.45 -4.13
N ALA A 37 13.87 1.90 -3.38
CA ALA A 37 14.73 2.65 -2.47
C ALA A 37 15.96 1.82 -2.07
N GLN A 38 16.80 2.39 -1.22
CA GLN A 38 17.76 1.65 -0.40
C GLN A 38 17.42 1.80 1.08
N ILE A 39 17.29 0.70 1.80
CA ILE A 39 17.00 0.63 3.24
C ILE A 39 18.28 0.16 3.93
N ASP A 40 18.93 1.06 4.68
CA ASP A 40 20.28 0.85 5.23
C ASP A 40 21.29 0.33 4.17
N GLY A 41 21.19 0.88 2.96
CA GLY A 41 22.02 0.51 1.82
C GLY A 41 21.59 -0.77 1.08
N GLN A 42 20.61 -1.52 1.59
CA GLN A 42 20.07 -2.69 0.89
C GLN A 42 18.97 -2.29 -0.10
N SER A 43 19.00 -2.88 -1.30
CA SER A 43 18.00 -2.56 -2.33
C SER A 43 16.60 -3.00 -1.91
N PHE A 44 15.65 -2.10 -2.09
CA PHE A 44 14.22 -2.32 -1.89
C PHE A 44 13.47 -2.07 -3.21
N THR A 45 12.55 -2.97 -3.53
CA THR A 45 11.53 -2.80 -4.57
C THR A 45 10.23 -3.33 -4.02
N SER A 46 9.16 -2.54 -4.18
CA SER A 46 7.82 -2.91 -3.72
C SER A 46 7.23 -4.01 -4.60
N ASP A 47 6.62 -5.02 -3.99
CA ASP A 47 5.70 -5.95 -4.67
C ASP A 47 4.38 -5.24 -5.00
N GLN A 48 3.97 -4.32 -4.12
CA GLN A 48 2.82 -3.44 -4.32
C GLN A 48 3.12 -2.06 -3.76
N ALA A 49 2.69 -1.04 -4.50
CA ALA A 49 2.71 0.33 -4.04
C ALA A 49 1.46 1.08 -4.51
N GLY A 50 0.96 1.97 -3.66
CA GLY A 50 -0.24 2.76 -3.90
C GLY A 50 -0.09 4.16 -3.35
N ALA A 51 -0.82 5.09 -3.98
CA ALA A 51 -0.94 6.45 -3.52
C ALA A 51 -2.42 6.86 -3.48
N THR A 52 -2.78 7.62 -2.46
CA THR A 52 -4.13 8.12 -2.25
C THR A 52 -4.09 9.62 -2.03
N TYR A 53 -4.94 10.37 -2.72
CA TYR A 53 -5.03 11.82 -2.60
C TYR A 53 -6.43 12.25 -2.15
N ASN A 54 -6.51 12.90 -1.00
CA ASN A 54 -7.75 13.47 -0.48
C ASN A 54 -7.96 14.87 -1.05
N LYS A 55 -9.01 15.08 -1.85
CA LYS A 55 -9.27 16.38 -2.49
C LYS A 55 -9.62 17.50 -1.51
N VAL A 56 -10.17 17.17 -0.34
CA VAL A 56 -10.64 18.13 0.66
C VAL A 56 -9.49 18.58 1.55
N SER A 57 -8.78 17.65 2.20
CA SER A 57 -7.65 18.00 3.08
C SER A 57 -6.37 18.32 2.30
N LYS A 58 -6.31 17.92 1.03
CA LYS A 58 -5.11 17.99 0.18
C LYS A 58 -3.98 17.11 0.68
N ASP A 59 -4.27 16.04 1.40
CA ASP A 59 -3.25 15.10 1.84
C ASP A 59 -2.99 14.04 0.77
N LEU A 60 -1.72 13.79 0.49
CA LEU A 60 -1.27 12.70 -0.38
C LEU A 60 -0.52 11.67 0.49
N THR A 61 -1.05 10.45 0.57
CA THR A 61 -0.40 9.34 1.27
C THR A 61 0.10 8.33 0.26
N LEU A 62 1.30 7.81 0.48
CA LEU A 62 1.95 6.84 -0.39
C LEU A 62 2.59 5.75 0.45
N VAL A 63 2.35 4.49 0.09
CA VAL A 63 2.93 3.31 0.74
C VAL A 63 3.40 2.33 -0.32
N GLY A 64 4.60 1.77 -0.13
CA GLY A 64 5.12 0.64 -0.89
C GLY A 64 5.58 -0.46 0.05
N TYR A 65 5.33 -1.71 -0.30
CA TYR A 65 5.73 -2.86 0.53
C TYR A 65 6.10 -4.09 -0.29
N ASN A 66 6.87 -4.97 0.35
CA ASN A 66 7.12 -6.36 -0.06
C ASN A 66 7.09 -7.26 1.18
N SER A 67 7.44 -8.54 1.03
CA SER A 67 7.47 -9.51 2.14
C SER A 67 8.44 -9.19 3.30
N VAL A 68 9.32 -8.20 3.15
CA VAL A 68 10.37 -7.85 4.14
C VAL A 68 10.21 -6.44 4.68
N HIS A 69 9.85 -5.49 3.82
CA HIS A 69 9.90 -4.07 4.11
C HIS A 69 8.61 -3.39 3.66
N MET A 70 8.16 -2.42 4.46
CA MET A 70 7.14 -1.45 4.07
C MET A 70 7.67 -0.05 4.36
N THR A 71 7.47 0.89 3.45
CA THR A 71 7.91 2.28 3.63
C THR A 71 6.94 3.23 2.95
N GLY A 72 6.80 4.44 3.49
CA GLY A 72 5.84 5.40 2.96
C GLY A 72 5.94 6.76 3.63
N PHE A 73 5.10 7.67 3.15
CA PHE A 73 5.00 9.03 3.67
C PHE A 73 3.61 9.62 3.40
N THR A 74 3.29 10.66 4.17
CA THR A 74 2.13 11.52 3.94
C THR A 74 2.62 12.94 3.72
N LEU A 75 2.16 13.56 2.64
CA LEU A 75 2.37 14.95 2.30
C LEU A 75 1.10 15.73 2.67
N GLU A 76 1.19 16.55 3.71
CA GLU A 76 0.08 17.43 4.12
C GLU A 76 0.00 18.66 3.21
N LYS A 77 -1.23 19.10 2.93
CA LYS A 77 -1.49 20.32 2.11
C LYS A 77 -0.75 20.29 0.78
N PHE A 78 -0.67 19.11 0.16
CA PHE A 78 0.00 18.87 -1.10
C PHE A 78 -0.67 19.64 -2.24
N THR A 79 0.12 20.47 -2.94
CA THR A 79 -0.37 21.35 -4.01
C THR A 79 0.09 20.92 -5.41
N GLY A 80 0.86 19.82 -5.53
CA GLY A 80 1.37 19.30 -6.80
C GLY A 80 2.88 19.18 -6.82
N THR A 81 3.49 19.39 -7.99
CA THR A 81 4.94 19.22 -8.18
C THR A 81 5.76 20.15 -7.29
N GLY A 82 6.88 19.66 -6.76
CA GLY A 82 7.75 20.42 -5.90
C GLY A 82 8.53 19.55 -4.92
N THR A 83 9.36 20.21 -4.10
CA THR A 83 10.08 19.54 -3.02
C THR A 83 9.47 19.91 -1.68
N MET A 84 9.21 18.90 -0.86
CA MET A 84 8.62 19.03 0.47
C MET A 84 9.52 18.37 1.50
N ALA A 85 9.67 19.02 2.65
CA ALA A 85 10.35 18.44 3.80
C ALA A 85 9.41 17.48 4.52
N LEU A 86 9.94 16.32 4.91
CA LEU A 86 9.30 15.46 5.90
C LEU A 86 9.87 15.80 7.27
N VAL A 87 8.99 16.02 8.23
CA VAL A 87 9.32 16.46 9.59
C VAL A 87 9.02 15.38 10.61
N ASP A 88 9.57 15.60 11.80
CA ASP A 88 9.27 14.83 13.00
C ASP A 88 7.76 14.72 13.21
N ILE A 89 7.27 13.50 13.46
CA ILE A 89 5.86 13.20 13.71
C ILE A 89 5.27 13.99 14.91
N SER A 90 6.12 14.51 15.80
CA SER A 90 5.67 15.37 16.91
C SER A 90 5.38 16.82 16.47
N LYS A 91 5.62 17.17 15.20
CA LYS A 91 5.42 18.50 14.63
C LYS A 91 4.30 18.46 13.59
N PRO A 92 3.55 19.55 13.40
CA PRO A 92 2.61 19.65 12.29
C PRO A 92 3.37 19.61 10.95
N GLY A 93 2.88 18.83 9.99
CA GLY A 93 3.43 18.75 8.65
C GLY A 93 3.58 17.32 8.13
N SER A 94 4.16 17.24 6.93
CA SER A 94 4.37 15.97 6.22
C SER A 94 5.35 15.07 6.97
N THR A 95 5.13 13.77 7.00
CA THR A 95 5.99 12.82 7.73
C THR A 95 6.10 11.48 6.99
N GLY A 96 6.94 10.58 7.51
CA GLY A 96 7.22 9.29 6.89
C GLY A 96 7.52 8.18 7.88
N SER A 97 7.44 6.95 7.41
CA SER A 97 7.65 5.76 8.22
C SER A 97 8.22 4.59 7.41
N TYR A 98 8.86 3.68 8.14
CA TYR A 98 9.37 2.41 7.65
C TYR A 98 8.96 1.32 8.65
N ILE A 99 8.58 0.15 8.15
CA ILE A 99 8.27 -1.03 8.96
C ILE A 99 9.10 -2.20 8.43
N ASP A 100 9.80 -2.85 9.35
CA ASP A 100 10.36 -4.18 9.12
C ASP A 100 9.24 -5.20 9.31
N VAL A 101 8.76 -5.78 8.20
CA VAL A 101 7.56 -6.63 8.18
C VAL A 101 7.83 -7.95 8.91
N LYS A 102 9.05 -8.48 8.84
CA LYS A 102 9.41 -9.76 9.47
C LYS A 102 9.40 -9.67 10.99
N THR A 103 9.90 -8.55 11.52
CA THR A 103 9.97 -8.32 12.97
C THR A 103 8.77 -7.53 13.51
N ASN A 104 7.93 -7.00 12.62
CA ASN A 104 6.82 -6.10 12.92
C ASN A 104 7.25 -4.87 13.75
N ILE A 105 8.44 -4.34 13.47
CA ILE A 105 8.98 -3.16 14.14
C ILE A 105 8.75 -1.92 13.26
N ASN A 106 8.08 -0.92 13.83
CA ASN A 106 7.82 0.36 13.18
C ASN A 106 8.89 1.40 13.52
N TYR A 107 9.29 2.18 12.52
CA TYR A 107 10.20 3.31 12.60
C TYR A 107 9.51 4.51 11.97
N THR A 108 9.51 5.67 12.64
CA THR A 108 8.91 6.90 12.10
C THR A 108 9.94 8.01 12.06
N ILE A 109 9.72 9.05 11.26
CA ILE A 109 10.51 10.28 11.36
C ILE A 109 10.20 10.90 12.73
N ARG A 110 11.18 10.84 13.64
CA ARG A 110 11.06 11.35 15.01
C ARG A 110 12.42 11.69 15.61
N GLU A 111 12.43 12.32 16.78
CA GLU A 111 13.66 12.70 17.51
C GLU A 111 14.61 13.51 16.64
N GLY A 112 14.06 14.51 15.95
CA GLY A 112 14.82 15.45 15.11
C GLY A 112 15.26 14.90 13.76
N ARG A 113 14.88 13.66 13.41
CA ARG A 113 15.08 13.13 12.06
C ARG A 113 14.15 13.85 11.09
N THR A 114 14.53 13.81 9.81
CA THR A 114 13.80 14.45 8.72
C THR A 114 13.91 13.61 7.45
N GLY A 115 13.19 14.04 6.42
CA GLY A 115 13.29 13.52 5.08
C GLY A 115 12.94 14.58 4.05
N THR A 116 12.91 14.17 2.80
CA THR A 116 12.57 15.01 1.66
C THR A 116 11.85 14.18 0.63
N VAL A 117 10.78 14.73 0.06
CA VAL A 117 10.09 14.18 -1.10
C VAL A 117 10.12 15.22 -2.20
N THR A 118 10.50 14.82 -3.40
CA THR A 118 10.43 15.65 -4.61
C THR A 118 9.46 15.01 -5.57
N VAL A 119 8.32 15.66 -5.78
CA VAL A 119 7.34 15.25 -6.79
C VAL A 119 7.64 15.96 -8.10
N THR A 120 7.94 15.19 -9.13
CA THR A 120 8.24 15.71 -10.48
C THR A 120 7.02 15.68 -11.39
N LYS A 121 6.01 14.85 -11.09
CA LYS A 121 4.74 14.80 -11.82
C LYS A 121 3.58 14.48 -10.89
N PHE A 122 2.51 15.26 -11.03
CA PHE A 122 1.20 14.95 -10.46
C PHE A 122 0.10 15.52 -11.37
N ASP A 123 -0.72 14.64 -11.95
CA ASP A 123 -1.83 15.03 -12.83
C ASP A 123 -3.22 14.64 -12.28
N GLY A 124 -3.26 14.20 -11.01
CA GLY A 124 -4.47 13.70 -10.34
C GLY A 124 -4.74 12.21 -10.56
N SER A 125 -4.02 11.55 -11.48
CA SER A 125 -4.12 10.11 -11.71
C SER A 125 -2.78 9.40 -11.67
N ASN A 126 -1.67 10.11 -11.90
CA ASN A 126 -0.31 9.62 -11.87
C ASN A 126 0.54 10.48 -10.95
N LEU A 127 1.50 9.83 -10.29
CA LEU A 127 2.44 10.45 -9.39
C LEU A 127 3.84 9.89 -9.62
N GLU A 128 4.80 10.78 -9.87
CA GLU A 128 6.21 10.42 -10.10
C GLU A 128 7.13 11.32 -9.27
N GLY A 129 8.22 10.76 -8.76
CA GLY A 129 9.18 11.52 -7.96
C GLY A 129 10.19 10.68 -7.20
N THR A 130 10.88 11.34 -6.28
CA THR A 130 11.94 10.78 -5.45
C THR A 130 11.72 11.07 -3.97
N PHE A 131 12.30 10.26 -3.09
CA PHE A 131 12.26 10.52 -1.66
C PHE A 131 13.50 9.99 -0.93
N SER A 132 13.75 10.56 0.25
CA SER A 132 14.69 10.03 1.24
C SER A 132 14.24 10.42 2.63
N MET A 133 14.51 9.60 3.64
CA MET A 133 14.20 9.91 5.02
C MET A 133 15.05 9.11 5.99
N LYS A 134 15.20 9.65 7.19
CA LYS A 134 15.71 8.92 8.36
C LYS A 134 14.54 8.64 9.29
N THR A 135 14.33 7.39 9.64
CA THR A 135 13.30 6.97 10.60
C THR A 135 13.96 6.39 11.84
N TYR A 136 13.25 6.40 12.97
CA TYR A 136 13.80 5.99 14.25
C TYR A 136 12.77 5.27 15.10
N ASN A 137 13.23 4.25 15.83
CA ASN A 137 12.46 3.54 16.84
C ASN A 137 13.11 3.74 18.20
N SER A 138 12.41 4.43 19.12
CA SER A 138 12.93 4.79 20.45
C SER A 138 13.10 3.59 21.40
N GLN A 139 12.38 2.48 21.17
CA GLN A 139 12.52 1.27 21.98
C GLN A 139 13.80 0.52 21.62
N GLN A 140 14.07 0.38 20.32
CA GLN A 140 15.27 -0.27 19.77
C GLN A 140 16.49 0.65 19.78
N LYS A 141 16.30 1.96 19.98
CA LYS A 141 17.31 3.01 19.84
C LYS A 141 18.07 2.92 18.51
N ARG A 142 17.34 2.61 17.44
CA ARG A 142 17.88 2.37 16.10
C ARG A 142 17.27 3.32 15.08
N GLU A 143 18.14 3.90 14.27
CA GLU A 143 17.80 4.64 13.06
C GLU A 143 17.79 3.68 11.86
N VAL A 144 16.88 3.93 10.92
CA VAL A 144 16.88 3.32 9.58
C VAL A 144 16.93 4.43 8.55
N ALA A 145 17.87 4.34 7.63
CA ALA A 145 18.02 5.28 6.53
C ALA A 145 17.34 4.73 5.27
N VAL A 146 16.34 5.45 4.76
CA VAL A 146 15.72 5.20 3.46
C VAL A 146 16.26 6.23 2.48
N THR A 147 17.03 5.78 1.49
CA THR A 147 17.76 6.65 0.55
C THR A 147 17.49 6.26 -0.89
N ASN A 148 17.79 7.14 -1.84
CA ASN A 148 17.63 6.89 -3.27
C ASN A 148 16.23 6.38 -3.65
N GLY A 149 15.20 6.85 -2.94
CA GLY A 149 13.83 6.42 -3.14
C GLY A 149 13.27 7.00 -4.43
N THR A 150 12.57 6.18 -5.21
CA THR A 150 11.80 6.62 -6.39
C THR A 150 10.40 6.02 -6.36
N PHE A 151 9.43 6.73 -6.93
CA PHE A 151 8.07 6.23 -7.09
C PHE A 151 7.51 6.63 -8.44
N LYS A 152 6.73 5.71 -9.02
CA LYS A 152 5.89 5.93 -10.19
C LYS A 152 4.63 5.10 -10.05
N LEU A 153 3.56 5.74 -9.58
CA LEU A 153 2.33 5.08 -9.14
C LEU A 153 1.09 5.76 -9.73
N PRO A 154 -0.01 5.02 -9.96
CA PRO A 154 -1.30 5.67 -10.07
C PRO A 154 -1.71 6.28 -8.73
N VAL A 155 -2.64 7.23 -8.78
CA VAL A 155 -3.23 7.86 -7.60
C VAL A 155 -4.71 7.55 -7.54
N GLU A 156 -5.15 6.96 -6.44
CA GLU A 156 -6.55 6.89 -6.09
C GLU A 156 -6.98 8.22 -5.47
N THR A 157 -8.08 8.77 -5.97
CA THR A 157 -8.60 10.05 -5.47
C THR A 157 -9.81 9.79 -4.58
N LEU A 158 -9.76 10.32 -3.35
CA LEU A 158 -10.86 10.32 -2.39
C LEU A 158 -11.58 11.68 -2.34
#